data_AF-A0A3C1LIK3-F1
#
_entry.id   AF-A0A3C1LIK3-F1
#
_cell.length_a   1.000
_cell.length_b   1.000
_cell.length_c   1.000
_cell.angle_alpha   90.00
_cell.angle_beta   90.00
_cell.angle_gamma   90.00
#
_symmetry.space_group_name_H-M   'P 1'
#
loop_
_entity.id
_entity.type
_entity.pdbx_description
1 polymer ?
#
loop_
_entity_poly.entity_id
_entity_poly.type
_entity_poly.pdbx_seq_one_letter_code
_entity_poly.pdbx_strand_id
1 'polypeptide(L)'
;MDAGLRDNTGAETAMRFLYNFKDWIVANTSGVVLIQIRDRVEEDWGTATNNSSLADFFVKPLESMQHNWFNLQDFYQSGQWQFLHSDTTFRLQRLVFQYAPVQQHAKAALSFHLTTAEKKDITASLQQPANHQAFQAYKTLQR
;
A
#
# COMPACT_ATOMS: atom_id res chain seq x y z
N MET A 1 9.78 16.41 -9.15
CA MET A 1 9.71 15.06 -9.72
C MET A 1 10.65 14.17 -8.93
N ASP A 2 10.11 13.34 -8.04
CA ASP A 2 10.75 12.15 -7.50
C ASP A 2 9.66 11.14 -7.13
N ALA A 3 8.83 10.82 -8.15
CA ALA A 3 7.68 9.93 -8.00
C ALA A 3 8.10 8.47 -7.78
N GLY A 4 9.36 8.11 -8.07
CA GLY A 4 9.88 6.76 -7.93
C GLY A 4 10.32 6.40 -6.51
N LEU A 5 10.85 7.36 -5.75
CA LEU A 5 11.35 7.09 -4.38
C LEU A 5 10.36 7.49 -3.29
N ARG A 6 9.52 8.51 -3.52
CA ARG A 6 8.65 9.10 -2.48
C ARG A 6 7.18 8.64 -2.57
N ASP A 7 6.65 8.50 -3.78
CA ASP A 7 5.23 8.13 -4.02
C ASP A 7 5.10 7.10 -5.14
N ASN A 8 5.83 5.99 -5.00
CA ASN A 8 5.85 4.91 -5.99
C ASN A 8 4.50 4.17 -6.14
N THR A 9 3.58 4.32 -5.19
CA THR A 9 2.22 3.74 -5.23
C THR A 9 1.16 4.76 -5.67
N GLY A 10 1.53 6.04 -5.86
CA GLY A 10 0.60 7.12 -6.19
C GLY A 10 -0.37 7.49 -5.06
N ALA A 11 -0.18 6.96 -3.85
CA ALA A 11 -1.06 7.19 -2.72
C ALA A 11 -1.02 8.65 -2.26
N GLU A 12 0.17 9.27 -2.17
CA GLU A 12 0.31 10.68 -1.80
C GLU A 12 -0.41 11.58 -2.81
N THR A 13 -0.19 11.30 -4.10
CA THR A 13 -0.80 12.05 -5.20
C THR A 13 -2.32 11.94 -5.17
N ALA A 14 -2.86 10.73 -4.98
CA ALA A 14 -4.30 10.51 -4.85
C ALA A 14 -4.87 11.27 -3.63
N MET A 15 -4.23 11.17 -2.47
CA MET A 15 -4.67 11.85 -1.25
C MET A 15 -4.68 13.39 -1.41
N ARG A 16 -3.65 13.96 -2.02
CA ARG A 16 -3.59 15.40 -2.33
C ARG A 16 -4.69 15.84 -3.29
N PHE A 17 -4.99 15.03 -4.31
CA PHE A 17 -6.10 15.29 -5.22
C PHE A 17 -7.43 15.32 -4.47
N LEU A 18 -7.71 14.29 -3.66
CA LEU A 18 -8.93 14.19 -2.88
C LEU A 18 -9.08 15.39 -1.94
N TYR A 19 -8.00 15.79 -1.26
CA TYR A 19 -8.01 16.96 -0.41
C TYR A 19 -8.32 18.26 -1.16
N ASN A 20 -7.64 18.49 -2.29
CA ASN A 20 -7.78 19.72 -3.08
C ASN A 20 -9.19 19.86 -3.67
N PHE A 21 -9.79 18.76 -4.10
CA PHE A 21 -11.12 18.76 -4.74
C PHE A 21 -12.25 18.37 -3.80
N LYS A 22 -12.00 18.28 -2.48
CA LYS A 22 -12.96 17.76 -1.50
C LYS A 22 -14.32 18.44 -1.57
N ASP A 23 -14.35 19.77 -1.67
CA ASP A 23 -15.60 20.54 -1.65
C ASP A 23 -16.45 20.24 -2.89
N TRP A 24 -15.79 20.12 -4.05
CA TRP A 24 -16.46 19.73 -5.28
C TRP A 24 -16.98 18.29 -5.18
N ILE A 25 -16.18 17.36 -4.67
CA ILE A 25 -16.57 15.95 -4.58
C ILE A 25 -17.76 15.78 -3.62
N VAL A 26 -17.75 16.47 -2.48
CA VAL A 26 -18.87 16.47 -1.52
C VAL A 26 -20.15 17.04 -2.14
N ALA A 27 -20.04 18.10 -2.94
CA ALA A 27 -21.20 18.73 -3.57
C ALA A 27 -21.76 17.94 -4.76
N ASN A 28 -20.95 17.09 -5.42
CA ASN A 28 -21.29 16.50 -6.71
C ASN A 28 -21.31 14.97 -6.74
N THR A 29 -20.92 14.29 -5.65
CA THR A 29 -20.85 12.83 -5.59
C THR A 29 -21.40 12.29 -4.28
N SER A 30 -21.78 11.02 -4.26
CA SER A 30 -22.19 10.33 -3.03
C SER A 30 -21.02 9.92 -2.13
N GLY A 31 -19.78 9.98 -2.65
CA GLY A 31 -18.56 9.58 -1.97
C GLY A 31 -17.49 9.08 -2.95
N VAL A 32 -16.36 8.65 -2.42
CA VAL A 32 -15.22 8.15 -3.20
C VAL A 32 -14.76 6.79 -2.69
N VAL A 33 -14.43 5.90 -3.62
CA VAL A 33 -13.76 4.63 -3.35
C VAL A 33 -12.34 4.71 -3.93
N LEU A 34 -11.33 4.74 -3.05
CA LEU A 34 -9.93 4.69 -3.42
C LEU A 34 -9.47 3.22 -3.50
N ILE A 35 -9.21 2.74 -4.72
CA ILE A 35 -8.67 1.41 -4.95
C ILE A 35 -7.15 1.52 -5.04
N GLN A 36 -6.45 0.80 -4.17
CA GLN A 36 -4.99 0.72 -4.16
C GLN A 36 -4.57 -0.71 -4.46
N ILE A 37 -3.68 -0.88 -5.43
CA ILE A 37 -3.09 -2.18 -5.78
C ILE A 37 -1.59 -2.09 -5.48
N ARG A 38 -1.12 -2.95 -4.59
CA ARG A 38 0.25 -2.98 -4.11
C ARG A 38 0.95 -4.23 -4.62
N ASP A 39 2.22 -4.10 -4.94
CA ASP A 39 3.11 -5.19 -5.35
C ASP A 39 3.72 -5.95 -4.15
N ARG A 40 3.44 -5.47 -2.92
CA ARG A 40 3.91 -6.04 -1.66
C ARG A 40 2.80 -6.07 -0.62
N VAL A 41 2.96 -6.97 0.34
CA VAL A 41 2.20 -7.01 1.59
C VAL A 41 2.68 -5.88 2.50
N GLU A 42 1.77 -5.32 3.29
CA GLU A 42 2.14 -4.43 4.40
C GLU A 42 2.92 -5.23 5.44
N GLU A 43 4.18 -4.87 5.68
CA GLU A 43 4.98 -5.54 6.72
C GLU A 43 4.49 -5.11 8.11
N ASP A 44 4.27 -6.10 8.97
CA ASP A 44 4.03 -5.86 10.39
C ASP A 44 5.36 -5.43 11.04
N TRP A 45 5.33 -4.39 11.88
CA TRP A 45 6.51 -3.76 12.48
C TRP A 45 7.14 -4.62 13.61
N GLY A 46 6.97 -5.93 13.54
CA GLY A 46 7.27 -6.91 14.59
C GLY A 46 8.76 -7.05 14.89
N THR A 47 9.19 -6.32 15.92
CA THR A 47 10.39 -6.52 16.77
C THR A 47 11.67 -6.90 16.04
N ALA A 48 12.49 -5.90 15.70
CA ALA A 48 13.91 -6.13 15.49
C ALA A 48 14.49 -6.80 16.74
N THR A 49 14.79 -8.09 16.66
CA THR A 49 15.46 -8.83 17.73
C THR A 49 16.86 -8.23 17.90
N ASN A 50 17.00 -7.45 18.97
CA ASN A 50 18.25 -6.91 19.48
C ASN A 50 19.28 -8.02 19.63
N ASN A 51 20.29 -8.02 18.76
CA ASN A 51 21.66 -8.46 19.04
C ASN A 51 22.55 -7.94 17.91
N SER A 52 23.07 -6.72 18.06
CA SER A 52 23.99 -6.11 17.09
C SER A 52 25.26 -5.61 17.79
N SER A 53 26.43 -6.02 17.30
CA SER A 53 27.75 -5.62 17.78
C SER A 53 28.04 -4.15 17.44
N LEU A 54 28.99 -3.49 18.12
CA LEU A 54 29.37 -2.09 17.85
C LEU A 54 29.85 -1.86 16.40
N ALA A 55 30.38 -2.90 15.72
CA ALA A 55 30.74 -2.84 14.31
C ALA A 55 29.52 -2.73 13.37
N ASP A 56 28.37 -3.24 13.81
CA ASP A 56 27.11 -3.17 13.06
C ASP A 56 26.53 -1.75 13.01
N PHE A 57 26.91 -0.88 13.95
CA PHE A 57 26.42 0.49 14.05
C PHE A 57 26.83 1.37 12.85
N PHE A 58 27.94 1.05 12.18
CA PHE A 58 28.47 1.85 11.07
C PHE A 58 28.05 1.35 9.69
N VAL A 59 27.77 0.05 9.53
CA VAL A 59 27.41 -0.57 8.24
C VAL A 59 25.90 -0.69 8.08
N LYS A 60 25.16 -0.99 9.15
CA LYS A 60 23.70 -1.15 9.10
C LYS A 60 22.91 0.10 8.72
N PRO A 61 23.33 1.36 8.95
CA PRO A 61 22.53 2.51 8.58
C PRO A 61 22.20 2.55 7.08
N LEU A 62 23.14 2.21 6.19
CA LEU A 62 22.92 2.28 4.74
C LEU A 62 22.01 1.17 4.21
N GLU A 63 22.17 -0.07 4.69
CA GLU A 63 21.33 -1.22 4.30
C GLU A 63 19.94 -1.16 4.94
N SER A 64 19.88 -0.77 6.21
CA SER A 64 18.62 -0.62 6.94
C SER A 64 17.80 0.55 6.40
N MET A 65 18.43 1.62 5.90
CA MET A 65 17.71 2.75 5.32
C MET A 65 16.86 2.34 4.11
N GLN A 66 17.35 1.49 3.20
CA GLN A 66 16.56 1.08 2.03
C GLN A 66 15.36 0.22 2.42
N HIS A 67 15.56 -0.74 3.33
CA HIS A 67 14.49 -1.61 3.82
C HIS A 67 13.47 -0.83 4.65
N ASN A 68 13.94 0.04 5.55
CA ASN A 68 13.08 0.88 6.39
C ASN A 68 12.41 2.03 5.61
N TRP A 69 12.92 2.41 4.43
CA TRP A 69 12.35 3.51 3.65
C TRP A 69 10.92 3.22 3.22
N PHE A 70 10.65 1.99 2.80
CA PHE A 70 9.32 1.56 2.41
C PHE A 70 8.35 1.52 3.60
N ASN A 71 8.84 1.11 4.76
CA ASN A 71 8.06 1.12 5.99
C ASN A 71 7.77 2.56 6.45
N LEU A 72 8.76 3.45 6.37
CA LEU A 72 8.59 4.88 6.64
C LEU A 72 7.59 5.53 5.66
N GLN A 73 7.66 5.17 4.38
CA GLN A 73 6.72 5.62 3.36
C GLN A 73 5.30 5.16 3.68
N ASP A 74 5.10 3.89 4.01
CA ASP A 74 3.81 3.32 4.40
C ASP A 74 3.25 4.03 5.64
N PHE A 75 4.11 4.33 6.63
CA PHE A 75 3.74 5.11 7.82
C PHE A 75 3.26 6.53 7.46
N TYR A 76 4.01 7.27 6.63
CA TYR A 76 3.61 8.60 6.17
C TYR A 76 2.31 8.57 5.36
N GLN A 77 2.11 7.55 4.51
CA GLN A 77 0.88 7.38 3.74
C GLN A 77 -0.31 7.04 4.63
N SER A 78 -0.10 6.23 5.67
CA SER A 78 -1.12 5.90 6.67
C SER A 78 -1.59 7.13 7.45
N GLY A 79 -0.66 7.99 7.88
CA GLY A 79 -1.00 9.26 8.55
C GLY A 79 -1.82 10.21 7.67
N GLN A 80 -1.46 10.35 6.39
CA GLN A 80 -2.23 11.16 5.44
C GLN A 80 -3.64 10.60 5.20
N TRP A 81 -3.76 9.27 5.11
CA TRP A 81 -5.05 8.60 5.00
C TRP A 81 -5.92 8.88 6.23
N GLN A 82 -5.36 8.70 7.43
CA GLN A 82 -6.09 8.93 8.68
C GLN A 82 -6.55 10.39 8.79
N PHE A 83 -5.70 11.35 8.40
CA PHE A 83 -6.07 12.76 8.37
C PHE A 83 -7.28 13.00 7.45
N LEU A 84 -7.24 12.51 6.21
CA LEU A 84 -8.36 12.66 5.28
C LEU A 84 -9.63 11.94 5.73
N HIS A 85 -9.47 10.74 6.30
CA HIS A 85 -10.60 9.94 6.76
C HIS A 85 -11.26 10.50 8.04
N SER A 86 -10.54 11.34 8.80
CA SER A 86 -11.12 12.02 9.98
C SER A 86 -12.09 13.15 9.63
N ASP A 87 -12.09 13.62 8.37
CA ASP A 87 -13.09 14.57 7.88
C ASP A 87 -14.42 13.86 7.59
N THR A 88 -15.37 13.96 8.52
CA THR A 88 -16.67 13.29 8.42
C THR A 88 -17.57 13.84 7.33
N THR A 89 -17.25 15.01 6.75
CA THR A 89 -18.02 15.58 5.63
C THR A 89 -17.78 14.84 4.32
N PHE A 90 -16.69 14.08 4.26
CA PHE A 90 -16.21 13.43 3.05
C PHE A 90 -16.30 11.90 3.17
N ARG A 91 -17.30 11.31 2.51
CA ARG A 91 -17.46 9.85 2.45
C ARG A 91 -16.36 9.23 1.59
N LEU A 92 -15.33 8.70 2.25
CA LEU A 92 -14.16 8.12 1.62
C LEU A 92 -13.91 6.70 2.14
N GLN A 93 -13.87 5.74 1.21
CA GLN A 93 -13.53 4.34 1.50
C GLN A 93 -12.28 3.92 0.75
N ARG A 94 -11.38 3.19 1.42
CA ARG A 94 -10.15 2.65 0.81
C ARG A 94 -10.24 1.14 0.70
N LEU A 95 -9.95 0.61 -0.48
CA LEU A 95 -9.83 -0.82 -0.75
C LEU A 95 -8.39 -1.10 -1.17
N VAL A 96 -7.69 -1.95 -0.40
CA VAL A 96 -6.30 -2.29 -0.67
C VAL A 96 -6.23 -3.74 -1.13
N PHE A 97 -5.69 -3.93 -2.33
CA PHE A 97 -5.30 -5.23 -2.87
C PHE A 97 -3.78 -5.31 -2.87
N GLN A 98 -3.25 -6.45 -2.48
CA GLN A 98 -1.81 -6.66 -2.36
C GLN A 98 -1.38 -7.93 -3.05
N TYR A 99 -0.23 -7.88 -3.72
CA TYR A 99 0.44 -9.07 -4.20
C TYR A 99 1.20 -9.74 -3.06
N ALA A 100 0.85 -10.98 -2.80
CA ALA A 100 1.42 -11.85 -1.77
C ALA A 100 1.90 -13.13 -2.47
N PRO A 101 3.19 -13.22 -2.79
CA PRO A 101 3.74 -14.35 -3.54
C PRO A 101 3.65 -15.65 -2.73
N VAL A 102 3.49 -16.79 -3.42
CA VAL A 102 3.50 -18.12 -2.76
C VAL A 102 4.88 -18.42 -2.18
N GLN A 103 5.95 -18.01 -2.87
CA GLN A 103 7.31 -18.03 -2.31
C GLN A 103 7.58 -16.74 -1.57
N GLN A 104 7.88 -16.84 -0.27
CA GLN A 104 8.27 -15.70 0.55
C GLN A 104 9.45 -14.96 -0.11
N HIS A 105 9.34 -13.64 -0.22
CA HIS A 105 10.33 -12.73 -0.82
C HIS A 105 10.46 -12.75 -2.35
N ALA A 106 9.59 -13.44 -3.09
CA ALA A 106 9.53 -13.27 -4.54
C ALA A 106 8.94 -11.89 -4.91
N LYS A 107 9.62 -11.13 -5.76
CA LYS A 107 9.12 -9.82 -6.23
C LYS A 107 8.05 -10.01 -7.29
N ALA A 108 7.12 -9.05 -7.37
CA ALA A 108 6.14 -9.00 -8.45
C ALA A 108 6.84 -8.92 -9.83
N ALA A 109 6.22 -9.53 -10.83
CA ALA A 109 6.69 -9.45 -12.21
C ALA A 109 6.67 -7.99 -12.70
N LEU A 110 7.79 -7.51 -13.23
CA LEU A 110 7.93 -6.16 -13.80
C LEU A 110 7.62 -6.11 -15.31
N SER A 111 7.06 -7.19 -15.86
CA SER A 111 6.76 -7.37 -17.28
C SER A 111 5.28 -7.61 -17.50
N PHE A 112 4.72 -7.04 -18.57
CA PHE A 112 3.37 -7.38 -19.03
C PHE A 112 3.30 -8.77 -19.67
N HIS A 113 4.44 -9.33 -20.08
CA HIS A 113 4.52 -10.71 -20.57
C HIS A 113 4.75 -11.65 -19.40
N LEU A 114 3.65 -12.11 -18.80
CA LEU A 114 3.67 -13.03 -17.67
C LEU A 114 3.82 -14.48 -18.12
N THR A 115 4.77 -15.17 -17.50
CA THR A 115 4.92 -16.63 -17.57
C THR A 115 3.71 -17.32 -16.92
N THR A 116 3.52 -18.61 -17.24
CA THR A 116 2.46 -19.42 -16.63
C THR A 116 2.60 -19.50 -15.10
N ALA A 117 3.83 -19.52 -14.59
CA ALA A 117 4.11 -19.54 -13.16
C ALA A 117 3.67 -18.24 -12.48
N GLU A 118 4.01 -17.07 -13.05
CA GLU A 118 3.62 -15.77 -12.51
C GLU A 118 2.10 -15.57 -12.53
N LYS A 119 1.40 -15.98 -13.59
CA LYS A 119 -0.07 -15.93 -13.63
C LYS A 119 -0.72 -16.76 -12.53
N LYS A 120 -0.18 -17.96 -12.29
CA LYS A 120 -0.65 -18.85 -11.21
C LYS A 120 -0.42 -18.21 -9.85
N ASP A 121 0.74 -17.57 -9.66
CA ASP A 121 1.09 -16.92 -8.40
C ASP A 121 0.23 -15.69 -8.12
N ILE A 122 -0.01 -14.82 -9.12
CA ILE A 122 -0.95 -13.69 -9.02
C ILE A 122 -2.36 -14.19 -8.66
N THR A 123 -2.82 -15.27 -9.30
CA THR A 123 -4.14 -15.86 -9.02
C THR A 123 -4.23 -16.39 -7.59
N ALA A 124 -3.16 -17.03 -7.10
CA ALA A 124 -3.07 -17.50 -5.72
C ALA A 124 -3.09 -16.32 -4.74
N SER A 125 -2.40 -15.23 -5.05
CA SER A 125 -2.42 -14.00 -4.24
C SER A 125 -3.84 -13.46 -4.04
N LEU A 126 -4.72 -13.53 -5.04
CA LEU A 126 -6.11 -13.07 -4.90
C LEU A 126 -6.90 -13.83 -3.83
N GLN A 127 -6.49 -15.05 -3.48
CA GLN A 127 -7.13 -15.88 -2.45
C GLN A 127 -6.62 -15.59 -1.03
N GLN A 128 -5.63 -14.69 -0.89
CA GLN A 128 -5.10 -14.33 0.41
C GLN A 128 -6.15 -13.60 1.27
N PRO A 129 -6.14 -13.77 2.61
CA PRO A 129 -7.16 -13.20 3.49
C PRO A 129 -7.38 -11.69 3.29
N ALA A 130 -6.29 -10.91 3.15
CA ALA A 130 -6.36 -9.47 2.93
C ALA A 130 -7.12 -9.10 1.64
N ASN A 131 -6.83 -9.80 0.54
CA ASN A 131 -7.52 -9.57 -0.74
C ASN A 131 -8.97 -10.05 -0.68
N HIS A 132 -9.24 -11.17 -0.01
CA HIS A 132 -10.60 -11.65 0.20
C HIS A 132 -11.43 -10.61 0.97
N GLN A 133 -10.89 -10.04 2.04
CA GLN A 133 -11.54 -8.97 2.79
C GLN A 133 -11.82 -7.73 1.93
N ALA A 134 -10.84 -7.31 1.12
CA ALA A 134 -11.02 -6.19 0.18
C ALA A 134 -12.13 -6.46 -0.85
N PHE A 135 -12.21 -7.68 -1.39
CA PHE A 135 -13.30 -8.07 -2.30
C PHE A 135 -14.66 -8.11 -1.60
N GLN A 136 -14.75 -8.51 -0.33
CA GLN A 136 -16.01 -8.47 0.41
C GLN A 136 -16.45 -7.02 0.65
N ALA A 137 -15.53 -6.13 1.03
CA ALA A 137 -15.81 -4.71 1.17
C ALA A 137 -16.23 -4.06 -0.16
N TYR A 138 -15.64 -4.48 -1.28
CA TYR A 138 -16.10 -4.07 -2.61
C TYR A 138 -17.56 -4.50 -2.89
N LYS A 139 -17.92 -5.74 -2.56
CA LYS A 139 -19.30 -6.24 -2.76
C LYS A 139 -20.33 -5.48 -1.94
N THR A 140 -19.97 -4.98 -0.75
CA THR A 140 -20.89 -4.18 0.06
C THR A 140 -21.15 -2.79 -0.51
N LEU A 141 -20.25 -2.26 -1.35
CA LEU A 141 -20.39 -0.95 -2.00
C LEU A 141 -21.32 -0.97 -3.23
N GLN A 142 -21.58 -2.13 -3.81
CA GLN A 142 -22.48 -2.28 -4.98
C GLN A 142 -23.96 -2.36 -4.60
N ARG A 143 -24.28 -2.39 -3.31
CA ARG A 143 -25.65 -2.46 -2.78
C ARG A 143 -26.11 -1.09 -2.33
#